data_AF-A0A5B6WLX5-F1
#
_entry.id   AF-A0A5B6WLX5-F1
#
_cell.length_a   1.000
_cell.length_b   1.000
_cell.length_c   1.000
_cell.angle_alpha   90.00
_cell.angle_beta   90.00
_cell.angle_gamma   90.00
#
_symmetry.space_group_name_H-M   'P 1'
#
loop_
_entity.id
_entity.type
_entity.pdbx_description
1 polymer ?
#
loop_
_entity_poly.entity_id
_entity_poly.type
_entity_poly.pdbx_seq_one_letter_code
_entity_poly.pdbx_strand_id
1 'polypeptide(L)'
;MATNTSSLKKKSEQVLDGSDIMELVENQEAFTSFVDHKFKELDKDSDGHLSVKELQPAVADIGAALGLPAQGSSPDSDHIYSEVLNEFTQGKQEKVSKTEFKEVLSDILVGMAAGLKRDPIVILRIDGEDLSEFINGPSYEVEMLSVFSQIVSDDAVLHMRDCIVKALEKLTVDQGMPPSSDSWVTSNIIEPALQSWDGNNQEKLVSQETFLEEFKKVAERVAQNLKEQPVIVAHSENTFDGSGIKRLLSNKFELDKLLNTALENVPKDRNGKVSKEYLRVVLDVVAPSASLPPIGAVEQIDKVVADAFDMINADDGKAVKEDEFKKLLTEILGSVMLQLEGNPISISSNSVVHEPLASSSSLLQPSS
;
A
#
# COMPACT_ATOMS: atom_id res chain seq x y z
N MET A 1 6.68 -28.08 -15.57
CA MET A 1 5.78 -27.56 -16.63
C MET A 1 5.84 -26.05 -16.52
N ALA A 2 6.30 -25.39 -17.58
CA ALA A 2 6.50 -23.95 -17.61
C ALA A 2 5.13 -23.25 -17.64
N THR A 3 4.87 -22.40 -16.65
CA THR A 3 3.74 -21.48 -16.67
C THR A 3 4.05 -20.37 -17.67
N ASN A 4 3.22 -20.30 -18.71
CA ASN A 4 3.28 -19.25 -19.73
C ASN A 4 3.01 -17.90 -19.07
N THR A 5 4.03 -17.05 -19.03
CA THR A 5 3.86 -15.61 -18.89
C THR A 5 3.25 -15.10 -20.20
N SER A 6 1.93 -14.86 -20.20
CA SER A 6 1.24 -14.18 -21.29
C SER A 6 1.82 -12.78 -21.44
N SER A 7 2.33 -12.47 -22.63
CA SER A 7 2.79 -11.14 -22.99
C SER A 7 1.60 -10.17 -23.00
N LEU A 8 1.43 -9.41 -21.91
CA LEU A 8 0.51 -8.28 -21.85
C LEU A 8 0.92 -7.28 -22.93
N LYS A 9 0.01 -7.01 -23.88
CA LYS A 9 0.14 -5.91 -24.83
C LYS A 9 0.28 -4.61 -24.05
N LYS A 10 1.14 -3.70 -24.54
CA LYS A 10 1.45 -2.39 -23.94
C LYS A 10 0.18 -1.65 -23.47
N LYS A 11 -0.14 -1.82 -22.20
CA LYS A 11 -1.02 -0.93 -21.45
C LYS A 11 -0.36 0.44 -21.39
N SER A 12 -1.13 1.51 -21.30
CA SER A 12 -0.65 2.77 -20.73
C SER A 12 -0.52 2.59 -19.23
N GLU A 13 0.34 1.66 -18.81
CA GLU A 13 0.72 1.45 -17.42
C GLU A 13 1.83 2.46 -17.11
N GLN A 14 1.55 3.36 -16.17
CA GLN A 14 2.57 4.19 -15.60
C GLN A 14 2.93 3.62 -14.23
N VAL A 15 4.21 3.36 -14.00
CA VAL A 15 4.71 2.88 -12.71
C VAL A 15 5.34 4.06 -11.98
N LEU A 16 4.88 4.29 -10.75
CA LEU A 16 5.44 5.27 -9.82
C LEU A 16 6.30 4.50 -8.82
N ASP A 17 7.61 4.48 -9.05
CA ASP A 17 8.61 3.71 -8.29
C ASP A 17 9.56 4.62 -7.47
N GLY A 18 9.28 5.92 -7.42
CA GLY A 18 10.07 6.91 -6.70
C GLY A 18 11.36 7.36 -7.41
N SER A 19 11.65 6.87 -8.62
CA SER A 19 12.85 7.27 -9.38
C SER A 19 12.90 8.77 -9.65
N ASP A 20 11.79 9.39 -10.07
CA ASP A 20 11.70 10.84 -10.30
C ASP A 20 11.97 11.66 -9.02
N ILE A 21 11.52 11.18 -7.86
CA ILE A 21 11.79 11.82 -6.56
C ILE A 21 13.28 11.74 -6.24
N MET A 22 13.89 10.57 -6.47
CA MET A 22 15.32 10.39 -6.25
C MET A 22 16.14 11.28 -7.19
N GLU A 23 15.77 11.38 -8.47
CA GLU A 23 16.44 12.24 -9.45
C GLU A 23 16.38 13.72 -9.02
N LEU A 24 15.23 14.19 -8.51
CA LEU A 24 15.10 15.54 -7.99
C LEU A 24 16.06 15.81 -6.84
N VAL A 25 16.14 14.90 -5.85
CA VAL A 25 16.95 15.09 -4.65
C VAL A 25 18.46 14.97 -4.95
N GLU A 26 18.85 14.05 -5.84
CA GLU A 26 20.25 13.89 -6.27
C GLU A 26 20.76 15.08 -7.09
N ASN A 27 19.88 15.79 -7.80
CA ASN A 27 20.21 17.03 -8.50
C ASN A 27 20.33 18.20 -7.50
N GLN A 28 21.53 18.39 -6.97
CA GLN A 28 21.81 19.41 -5.95
C GLN A 28 21.37 20.83 -6.35
N GLU A 29 21.48 21.22 -7.61
CA GLU A 29 21.08 22.55 -8.08
C GLU A 29 19.55 22.69 -8.15
N ALA A 30 18.88 21.73 -8.79
CA ALA A 30 17.41 21.72 -8.89
C ALA A 30 16.76 21.63 -7.51
N PHE A 31 17.26 20.75 -6.65
CA PHE A 31 16.77 20.61 -5.28
C PHE A 31 17.00 21.86 -4.45
N THR A 32 18.17 22.49 -4.55
CA THR A 32 18.42 23.77 -3.86
C THR A 32 17.48 24.85 -4.35
N SER A 33 17.26 24.97 -5.66
CA SER A 33 16.31 25.95 -6.21
C SER A 33 14.88 25.70 -5.73
N PHE A 34 14.45 24.44 -5.67
CA PHE A 34 13.13 24.04 -5.15
C PHE A 34 12.98 24.43 -3.68
N VAL A 35 13.97 24.07 -2.85
CA VAL A 35 14.02 24.40 -1.42
C VAL A 35 14.02 25.90 -1.19
N ASP A 36 14.81 26.66 -1.95
CA ASP A 36 14.89 28.11 -1.85
C ASP A 36 13.54 28.78 -2.10
N HIS A 37 12.85 28.34 -3.15
CA HIS A 37 11.52 28.83 -3.48
C HIS A 37 10.52 28.48 -2.38
N LYS A 38 10.49 27.22 -1.95
CA LYS A 38 9.52 26.74 -0.96
C LYS A 38 9.75 27.33 0.43
N PHE A 39 11.00 27.44 0.87
CA PHE A 39 11.33 28.08 2.13
C PHE A 39 10.84 29.53 2.15
N LYS A 40 11.08 30.29 1.07
CA LYS A 40 10.60 31.67 0.96
C LYS A 40 9.07 31.78 0.91
N GLU A 41 8.40 30.79 0.34
CA GLU A 41 6.94 30.73 0.34
C GLU A 41 6.36 30.54 1.75
N LEU A 42 7.06 29.76 2.59
CA LEU A 42 6.64 29.43 3.95
C LEU A 42 7.07 30.48 4.99
N ASP A 43 8.24 31.10 4.85
CA ASP A 43 8.77 32.15 5.74
C ASP A 43 8.00 33.47 5.54
N LYS A 44 6.84 33.58 6.20
CA LYS A 44 5.89 34.67 5.99
C LYS A 44 6.35 35.96 6.66
N ASP A 45 7.04 35.86 7.79
CA ASP A 45 7.57 37.03 8.50
C ASP A 45 8.99 37.44 8.03
N SER A 46 9.61 36.63 7.17
CA SER A 46 10.93 36.88 6.57
C SER A 46 12.05 36.99 7.61
N ASP A 47 11.94 36.23 8.71
CA ASP A 47 12.94 36.19 9.76
C ASP A 47 14.08 35.20 9.49
N GLY A 48 14.02 34.49 8.36
CA GLY A 48 15.01 33.52 7.92
C GLY A 48 14.87 32.13 8.56
N HIS A 49 13.80 31.88 9.30
CA HIS A 49 13.48 30.62 9.96
C HIS A 49 12.00 30.26 9.78
N LEU A 50 11.66 28.97 9.85
CA LEU A 50 10.28 28.51 9.79
C LEU A 50 9.79 28.11 11.17
N SER A 51 8.73 28.75 11.62
CA SER A 51 8.00 28.32 12.81
C SER A 51 7.08 27.13 12.50
N VAL A 52 6.65 26.40 13.53
CA VAL A 52 5.64 25.32 13.39
C VAL A 52 4.37 25.83 12.71
N LYS A 53 3.96 27.07 12.98
CA LYS A 53 2.77 27.69 12.37
C LYS A 53 2.93 27.93 10.87
N GLU A 54 4.15 28.16 10.40
CA GLU A 54 4.45 28.35 8.98
C GLU A 54 4.59 27.02 8.24
N LEU A 55 5.06 25.97 8.92
CA LEU A 55 5.15 24.62 8.35
C LEU A 55 3.79 23.92 8.28
N GLN A 56 2.92 24.14 9.27
CA GLN A 56 1.66 23.39 9.41
C GLN A 56 0.78 23.38 8.14
N PRO A 57 0.55 24.50 7.42
CA PRO A 57 -0.24 24.48 6.20
C PRO A 57 0.39 23.58 5.12
N ALA A 58 1.70 23.62 4.94
CA ALA A 58 2.37 22.80 3.94
C ALA A 58 2.31 21.31 4.28
N VAL A 59 2.50 20.95 5.55
CA VAL A 59 2.35 19.56 6.00
C VAL A 59 0.90 19.09 5.83
N ALA A 60 -0.09 19.94 6.14
CA ALA A 60 -1.49 19.64 5.92
C ALA A 60 -1.82 19.40 4.44
N ASP A 61 -1.34 20.27 3.55
CA ASP A 61 -1.55 20.18 2.11
C ASP A 61 -0.88 18.92 1.52
N ILE A 62 0.32 18.57 1.97
CA ILE A 62 0.99 17.31 1.58
C ILE A 62 0.18 16.11 2.08
N GLY A 63 -0.26 16.13 3.35
CA GLY A 63 -1.08 15.06 3.89
C GLY A 63 -2.36 14.85 3.08
N ALA A 64 -3.06 15.94 2.75
CA ALA A 64 -4.25 15.89 1.90
C ALA A 64 -3.94 15.35 0.49
N ALA A 65 -2.82 15.76 -0.12
CA ALA A 65 -2.40 15.26 -1.42
C ALA A 65 -2.04 13.75 -1.39
N LEU A 66 -1.57 13.24 -0.26
CA LEU A 66 -1.32 11.82 -0.01
C LEU A 66 -2.57 11.04 0.44
N GLY A 67 -3.73 11.70 0.51
CA GLY A 67 -4.98 11.08 0.94
C GLY A 67 -5.07 10.82 2.45
N LEU A 68 -4.22 11.46 3.26
CA LEU A 68 -4.36 11.39 4.72
C LEU A 68 -5.64 12.10 5.17
N PRO A 69 -6.35 11.57 6.18
CA PRO A 69 -7.47 12.27 6.81
C PRO A 69 -7.02 13.63 7.35
N ALA A 70 -7.84 14.67 7.19
CA ALA A 70 -7.50 16.02 7.62
C ALA A 70 -7.13 16.10 9.11
N GLN A 71 -6.15 16.94 9.45
CA GLN A 71 -5.77 17.21 10.83
C GLN A 71 -7.02 17.59 11.67
N GLY A 72 -7.19 16.97 12.82
CA GLY A 72 -8.32 17.09 13.73
C GLY A 72 -9.45 16.09 13.50
N SER A 73 -9.36 15.23 12.47
CA SER A 73 -10.40 14.21 12.21
C SER A 73 -10.37 13.05 13.19
N SER A 74 -9.19 12.68 13.68
CA SER A 74 -8.98 11.60 14.63
C SER A 74 -7.66 11.76 15.40
N PRO A 75 -7.52 11.15 16.59
CA PRO A 75 -6.26 11.15 17.33
C PRO A 75 -5.08 10.60 16.53
N ASP A 76 -5.32 9.59 15.69
CA ASP A 76 -4.28 8.97 14.87
C ASP A 76 -3.81 9.90 13.74
N SER A 77 -4.73 10.61 13.07
CA SER A 77 -4.38 11.62 12.07
C SER A 77 -3.58 12.75 12.72
N ASP A 78 -4.04 13.26 13.86
CA ASP A 78 -3.32 14.31 14.61
C ASP A 78 -1.91 13.88 15.01
N HIS A 79 -1.75 12.61 15.40
CA HIS A 79 -0.45 12.06 15.72
C HIS A 79 0.49 12.07 14.51
N ILE A 80 0.03 11.63 13.32
CA ILE A 80 0.82 11.65 12.08
C ILE A 80 1.29 13.07 11.76
N TYR A 81 0.39 14.05 11.78
CA TYR A 81 0.77 15.45 11.52
C TYR A 81 1.75 15.98 12.55
N SER A 82 1.60 15.62 13.82
CA SER A 82 2.51 16.03 14.89
C SER A 82 3.90 15.43 14.73
N GLU A 83 4.01 14.16 14.33
CA GLU A 83 5.31 13.50 14.09
C GLU A 83 6.07 14.15 12.95
N VAL A 84 5.40 14.43 11.82
CA VAL A 84 6.06 15.11 10.69
C VAL A 84 6.56 16.50 11.10
N LEU A 85 5.78 17.26 11.87
CA LEU A 85 6.21 18.57 12.39
C LEU A 85 7.36 18.45 13.41
N ASN A 86 7.38 17.37 14.20
CA ASN A 86 8.47 17.08 15.14
C ASN A 86 9.78 16.74 14.42
N GLU A 87 9.74 16.06 13.28
CA GLU A 87 10.92 15.79 12.45
C GLU A 87 11.57 17.09 11.96
N PHE A 88 10.78 18.06 11.47
CA PHE A 88 11.31 19.36 11.05
C PHE A 88 11.92 20.16 12.21
N THR A 89 11.36 20.03 13.41
CA THR A 89 11.77 20.80 14.59
C THR A 89 12.77 20.06 15.49
N GLN A 90 13.12 18.81 15.15
CA GLN A 90 13.94 17.91 15.97
C GLN A 90 13.45 17.81 17.42
N GLY A 91 12.13 17.87 17.63
CA GLY A 91 11.50 17.85 18.96
C GLY A 91 11.77 19.08 19.84
N LYS A 92 12.38 20.15 19.31
CA LYS A 92 12.60 21.42 20.01
C LYS A 92 11.56 22.43 19.54
N GLN A 93 10.90 23.15 20.46
CA GLN A 93 9.91 24.19 20.14
C GLN A 93 10.54 25.47 19.54
N GLU A 94 11.54 25.37 18.66
CA GLU A 94 12.22 26.51 18.06
C GLU A 94 12.25 26.42 16.53
N LYS A 95 12.49 27.59 15.94
CA LYS A 95 12.36 27.86 14.51
C LYS A 95 13.40 27.06 13.70
N VAL A 96 13.00 26.63 12.52
CA VAL A 96 13.80 25.78 11.62
C VAL A 96 14.55 26.65 10.62
N SER A 97 15.87 26.59 10.59
CA SER A 97 16.67 27.30 9.59
C SER A 97 16.48 26.69 8.20
N LYS A 98 16.85 27.44 7.16
CA LYS A 98 16.81 26.94 5.78
C LYS A 98 17.63 25.68 5.54
N THR A 99 18.79 25.57 6.21
CA THR A 99 19.65 24.39 6.09
C THR A 99 18.97 23.17 6.71
N GLU A 100 18.40 23.31 7.89
CA GLU A 100 17.67 22.22 8.57
C GLU A 100 16.43 21.80 7.77
N PHE A 101 15.65 22.76 7.27
CA PHE A 101 14.51 22.48 6.40
C PHE A 101 14.91 21.69 5.15
N LYS A 102 16.04 22.04 4.53
CA LYS A 102 16.58 21.34 3.36
C LYS A 102 16.94 19.89 3.68
N GLU A 103 17.65 19.66 4.78
CA GLU A 103 18.11 18.34 5.19
C GLU A 103 16.92 17.43 5.51
N VAL A 104 15.98 17.90 6.35
CA VAL A 104 14.79 17.11 6.71
C VAL A 104 13.92 16.82 5.48
N LEU A 105 13.71 17.80 4.60
CA LEU A 105 12.93 17.57 3.37
C LEU A 105 13.61 16.56 2.44
N SER A 106 14.95 16.59 2.35
CA SER A 106 15.73 15.60 1.60
C SER A 106 15.52 14.20 2.17
N ASP A 107 15.64 14.04 3.48
CA ASP A 107 15.50 12.74 4.15
C ASP A 107 14.08 12.17 3.96
N ILE A 108 13.05 13.00 4.07
CA ILE A 108 11.66 12.61 3.81
C ILE A 108 11.48 12.15 2.36
N LEU A 109 11.95 12.93 1.37
CA LEU A 109 11.79 12.58 -0.06
C LEU A 109 12.57 11.32 -0.43
N VAL A 110 13.78 11.15 0.12
CA VAL A 110 14.56 9.91 -0.05
C VAL A 110 13.84 8.72 0.58
N GLY A 111 13.24 8.91 1.76
CA GLY A 111 12.41 7.90 2.41
C GLY A 111 11.20 7.50 1.57
N MET A 112 10.48 8.48 1.00
CA MET A 112 9.36 8.24 0.09
C MET A 112 9.80 7.50 -1.17
N ALA A 113 10.91 7.93 -1.79
CA ALA A 113 11.46 7.28 -2.97
C ALA A 113 11.87 5.82 -2.69
N ALA A 114 12.51 5.56 -1.54
CA ALA A 114 12.85 4.22 -1.10
C ALA A 114 11.60 3.36 -0.85
N GLY A 115 10.55 3.95 -0.26
CA GLY A 115 9.25 3.33 -0.05
C GLY A 115 8.59 2.93 -1.38
N LEU A 116 8.46 3.85 -2.33
CA LEU A 116 7.88 3.58 -3.65
C LEU A 116 8.73 2.59 -4.47
N LYS A 117 10.05 2.59 -4.29
CA LYS A 117 10.91 1.60 -4.92
C LYS A 117 10.66 0.19 -4.40
N ARG A 118 10.30 0.07 -3.11
CA ARG A 118 9.92 -1.19 -2.49
C ARG A 118 8.51 -1.60 -2.89
N ASP A 119 7.58 -0.66 -2.81
CA ASP A 119 6.14 -0.85 -3.02
C ASP A 119 5.65 0.12 -4.12
N PRO A 120 5.89 -0.19 -5.41
CA PRO A 120 5.54 0.71 -6.50
C PRO A 120 4.02 0.81 -6.67
N ILE A 121 3.57 1.98 -7.14
CA ILE A 121 2.17 2.22 -7.49
C ILE A 121 2.03 2.20 -9.01
N VAL A 122 1.16 1.34 -9.52
CA VAL A 122 0.84 1.23 -10.94
C VAL A 122 -0.44 2.02 -11.21
N ILE A 123 -0.37 3.00 -12.10
CA ILE A 123 -1.54 3.71 -12.60
C ILE A 123 -2.11 2.93 -13.78
N LEU A 124 -3.29 2.37 -13.58
CA LEU A 124 -4.04 1.60 -14.55
C LEU A 124 -5.16 2.46 -15.14
N ARG A 125 -5.35 2.36 -16.45
CA ARG A 125 -6.53 2.90 -17.13
C ARG A 125 -7.46 1.75 -17.48
N ILE A 126 -8.59 1.68 -16.77
CA ILE A 126 -9.60 0.64 -16.93
C ILE A 126 -10.69 1.15 -17.90
N ASP A 127 -10.70 0.63 -19.13
CA ASP A 127 -11.60 1.07 -20.20
C ASP A 127 -12.54 -0.03 -20.72
N GLY A 128 -12.63 -1.14 -19.98
CA GLY A 128 -13.52 -2.26 -20.27
C GLY A 128 -12.97 -3.28 -21.26
N GLU A 129 -11.80 -3.08 -21.88
CA GLU A 129 -11.20 -4.09 -22.77
C GLU A 129 -10.89 -5.39 -21.99
N ASP A 130 -10.20 -5.27 -20.85
CA ASP A 130 -9.82 -6.41 -20.00
C ASP A 130 -11.05 -7.14 -19.43
N LEU A 131 -12.10 -6.41 -19.03
CA LEU A 131 -13.36 -7.02 -18.56
C LEU A 131 -14.07 -7.76 -19.70
N SER A 132 -14.06 -7.20 -20.90
CA SER A 132 -14.61 -7.85 -22.09
C SER A 132 -13.81 -9.08 -22.49
N GLU A 133 -12.48 -9.07 -22.34
CA GLU A 133 -11.63 -10.24 -22.56
C GLU A 133 -11.93 -11.32 -21.51
N PHE A 134 -12.00 -10.95 -20.24
CA PHE A 134 -12.32 -11.85 -19.13
C PHE A 134 -13.63 -12.62 -19.35
N ILE A 135 -14.75 -11.92 -19.60
CA ILE A 135 -16.07 -12.56 -19.73
C ILE A 135 -16.24 -13.42 -21.01
N ASN A 136 -15.33 -13.27 -21.97
CA ASN A 136 -15.25 -14.09 -23.18
C ASN A 136 -14.11 -15.11 -23.12
N GLY A 137 -13.33 -15.10 -22.05
CA GLY A 137 -12.17 -15.93 -21.84
C GLY A 137 -12.53 -17.31 -21.26
N PRO A 138 -11.57 -18.26 -21.32
CA PRO A 138 -11.78 -19.62 -20.83
C PRO A 138 -11.85 -19.73 -19.30
N SER A 139 -11.38 -18.72 -18.56
CA SER A 139 -11.41 -18.74 -17.09
C SER A 139 -12.71 -18.20 -16.50
N TYR A 140 -13.55 -17.53 -17.30
CA TYR A 140 -14.80 -16.89 -16.88
C TYR A 140 -15.68 -17.79 -16.02
N GLU A 141 -16.05 -18.97 -16.53
CA GLU A 141 -16.97 -19.85 -15.84
C GLU A 141 -16.38 -20.35 -14.50
N VAL A 142 -15.11 -20.72 -14.48
CA VAL A 142 -14.44 -21.26 -13.28
C VAL A 142 -14.33 -20.18 -12.19
N GLU A 143 -13.89 -18.99 -12.55
CA GLU A 143 -13.74 -17.87 -11.61
C GLU A 143 -15.10 -17.40 -11.10
N MET A 144 -16.09 -17.22 -11.98
CA MET A 144 -17.41 -16.75 -11.58
C MET A 144 -18.21 -17.77 -10.77
N LEU A 145 -18.02 -19.08 -10.99
CA LEU A 145 -18.62 -20.11 -10.14
C LEU A 145 -18.00 -20.12 -8.74
N SER A 146 -16.70 -19.87 -8.62
CA SER A 146 -16.03 -19.67 -7.33
C SER A 146 -16.61 -18.46 -6.60
N VAL A 147 -16.71 -17.31 -7.29
CA VAL A 147 -17.32 -16.08 -6.76
C VAL A 147 -18.78 -16.32 -6.32
N PHE A 148 -19.57 -16.99 -7.15
CA PHE A 148 -20.95 -17.34 -6.83
C PHE A 148 -21.08 -18.15 -5.54
N SER A 149 -20.21 -19.17 -5.35
CA SER A 149 -20.21 -20.00 -4.14
C SER A 149 -19.86 -19.22 -2.86
N GLN A 150 -19.07 -18.15 -2.98
CA GLN A 150 -18.72 -17.29 -1.85
C GLN A 150 -19.84 -16.31 -1.49
N ILE A 151 -20.65 -15.90 -2.48
CA ILE A 151 -21.76 -14.94 -2.30
C ILE A 151 -23.01 -15.63 -1.77
N VAL A 152 -23.32 -16.80 -2.30
CA VAL A 152 -24.52 -17.57 -1.93
C VAL A 152 -24.18 -18.45 -0.74
N SER A 153 -24.43 -17.94 0.47
CA SER A 153 -24.45 -18.75 1.70
C SER A 153 -25.78 -19.50 1.83
N ASP A 154 -25.75 -20.69 2.45
CA ASP A 154 -26.86 -21.68 2.46
C ASP A 154 -28.24 -21.18 2.94
N ASP A 155 -28.34 -20.02 3.62
CA ASP A 155 -29.58 -19.55 4.26
C ASP A 155 -30.17 -18.22 3.73
N ALA A 156 -29.56 -17.56 2.74
CA ALA A 156 -30.04 -16.25 2.26
C ALA A 156 -30.68 -16.30 0.86
N VAL A 157 -31.96 -15.92 0.76
CA VAL A 157 -32.61 -15.64 -0.52
C VAL A 157 -32.04 -14.31 -1.04
N LEU A 158 -31.07 -14.37 -1.95
CA LEU A 158 -30.54 -13.20 -2.65
C LEU A 158 -31.29 -12.98 -3.96
N HIS A 159 -31.64 -11.74 -4.25
CA HIS A 159 -32.16 -11.37 -5.57
C HIS A 159 -31.03 -11.39 -6.60
N MET A 160 -31.35 -11.67 -7.88
CA MET A 160 -30.35 -11.75 -8.95
C MET A 160 -29.51 -10.47 -9.04
N ARG A 161 -30.16 -9.30 -8.93
CA ARG A 161 -29.50 -7.99 -8.92
C ARG A 161 -28.43 -7.90 -7.81
N ASP A 162 -28.78 -8.29 -6.59
CA ASP A 162 -27.86 -8.23 -5.44
C ASP A 162 -26.70 -9.21 -5.61
N CYS A 163 -26.95 -10.39 -6.18
CA CYS A 163 -25.91 -11.36 -6.51
C CYS A 163 -24.94 -10.81 -7.56
N ILE A 164 -25.44 -10.15 -8.60
CA ILE A 164 -24.59 -9.54 -9.64
C ILE A 164 -23.75 -8.41 -9.05
N VAL A 165 -24.35 -7.52 -8.24
CA VAL A 165 -23.62 -6.43 -7.57
C VAL A 165 -22.51 -6.99 -6.71
N LYS A 166 -22.81 -7.96 -5.83
CA LYS A 166 -21.80 -8.62 -4.99
C LYS A 166 -20.73 -9.34 -5.80
N ALA A 167 -21.07 -9.86 -6.98
CA ALA A 167 -20.10 -10.49 -7.87
C ALA A 167 -19.18 -9.47 -8.54
N LEU A 168 -19.70 -8.31 -8.96
CA LEU A 168 -18.89 -7.19 -9.45
C LEU A 168 -17.98 -6.62 -8.34
N GLU A 169 -18.40 -6.67 -7.08
CA GLU A 169 -17.55 -6.31 -5.92
C GLU A 169 -16.40 -7.31 -5.68
N LYS A 170 -16.47 -8.53 -6.22
CA LYS A 170 -15.43 -9.55 -6.10
C LYS A 170 -14.42 -9.54 -7.24
N LEU A 171 -14.73 -8.87 -8.35
CA LEU A 171 -13.76 -8.69 -9.43
C LEU A 171 -12.75 -7.60 -9.08
N THR A 172 -11.51 -7.76 -9.52
CA THR A 172 -10.42 -6.81 -9.30
C THR A 172 -10.01 -6.16 -10.63
N VAL A 173 -8.98 -5.32 -10.58
CA VAL A 173 -8.34 -4.75 -11.76
C VAL A 173 -7.79 -5.82 -12.71
N ASP A 174 -7.51 -7.04 -12.23
CA ASP A 174 -7.04 -8.16 -13.06
C ASP A 174 -8.11 -8.67 -14.02
N GLN A 175 -9.38 -8.62 -13.60
CA GLN A 175 -10.53 -8.87 -14.47
C GLN A 175 -11.06 -7.58 -15.13
N GLY A 176 -10.28 -6.50 -15.13
CA GLY A 176 -10.64 -5.24 -15.78
C GLY A 176 -11.77 -4.47 -15.08
N MET A 177 -11.99 -4.71 -13.78
CA MET A 177 -13.01 -4.02 -13.00
C MET A 177 -12.35 -2.98 -12.07
N PRO A 178 -12.73 -1.69 -12.14
CA PRO A 178 -12.30 -0.74 -11.11
C PRO A 178 -12.99 -1.04 -9.77
N PRO A 179 -12.46 -0.54 -8.64
CA PRO A 179 -13.04 -0.79 -7.32
C PRO A 179 -14.53 -0.42 -7.23
N SER A 180 -15.40 -1.43 -7.14
CA SER A 180 -16.85 -1.25 -7.06
C SER A 180 -17.32 -0.55 -5.78
N SER A 181 -16.47 -0.50 -4.75
CA SER A 181 -16.68 0.24 -3.50
C SER A 181 -16.61 1.77 -3.68
N ASP A 182 -16.03 2.25 -4.78
CA ASP A 182 -15.97 3.67 -5.07
C ASP A 182 -17.34 4.20 -5.54
N SER A 183 -17.83 5.25 -4.87
CA SER A 183 -19.16 5.80 -5.12
C SER A 183 -19.35 6.32 -6.55
N TRP A 184 -18.28 6.83 -7.19
CA TRP A 184 -18.36 7.32 -8.56
C TRP A 184 -18.51 6.15 -9.53
N VAL A 185 -17.72 5.07 -9.33
CA VAL A 185 -17.81 3.84 -10.13
C VAL A 185 -19.20 3.23 -10.02
N THR A 186 -19.74 3.12 -8.80
CA THR A 186 -21.09 2.58 -8.61
C THR A 186 -22.13 3.39 -9.37
N SER A 187 -22.11 4.72 -9.22
CA SER A 187 -23.16 5.60 -9.75
C SER A 187 -23.09 5.81 -11.27
N ASN A 188 -21.89 5.83 -11.84
CA ASN A 188 -21.67 6.19 -13.25
C ASN A 188 -21.42 4.98 -14.15
N ILE A 189 -20.91 3.88 -13.61
CA ILE A 189 -20.55 2.69 -14.39
C ILE A 189 -21.51 1.54 -14.10
N ILE A 190 -21.66 1.14 -12.83
CA ILE A 190 -22.39 -0.08 -12.45
C ILE A 190 -23.91 0.13 -12.51
N GLU A 191 -24.41 1.19 -11.89
CA GLU A 191 -25.85 1.43 -11.78
C GLU A 191 -26.54 1.63 -13.15
N PRO A 192 -25.97 2.38 -14.11
CA PRO A 192 -26.52 2.48 -15.46
C PRO A 192 -26.54 1.15 -16.22
N ALA A 193 -25.53 0.30 -16.02
CA ALA A 193 -25.51 -1.06 -16.59
C ALA A 193 -26.65 -1.92 -16.01
N LEU A 194 -26.93 -1.80 -14.71
CA LEU A 194 -28.02 -2.50 -14.04
C LEU A 194 -29.42 -1.95 -14.39
N GLN A 195 -29.54 -0.65 -14.68
CA GLN A 195 -30.81 -0.03 -15.09
C GLN A 195 -31.19 -0.40 -16.53
N SER A 196 -30.20 -0.53 -17.41
CA SER A 196 -30.40 -0.97 -18.80
C SER A 196 -30.50 -2.50 -18.95
N TRP A 197 -30.37 -3.22 -17.85
CA TRP A 197 -30.56 -4.67 -17.76
C TRP A 197 -32.02 -4.99 -17.42
N ASP A 198 -32.68 -5.74 -18.31
CA ASP A 198 -34.11 -6.08 -18.23
C ASP A 198 -34.43 -7.19 -17.20
N GLY A 199 -33.50 -7.48 -16.30
CA GLY A 199 -33.58 -8.57 -15.32
C GLY A 199 -34.54 -8.32 -14.15
N ASN A 200 -35.23 -7.17 -14.12
CA ASN A 200 -36.21 -6.84 -13.08
C ASN A 200 -37.40 -7.83 -13.00
N ASN A 201 -37.59 -8.71 -14.00
CA ASN A 201 -38.62 -9.75 -14.00
C ASN A 201 -38.18 -11.09 -13.37
N GLN A 202 -36.92 -11.27 -12.96
CA GLN A 202 -36.45 -12.49 -12.27
C GLN A 202 -36.34 -12.25 -10.76
N GLU A 203 -37.44 -12.41 -10.04
CA GLU A 203 -37.50 -12.22 -8.58
C GLU A 203 -36.67 -13.25 -7.78
N LYS A 204 -36.20 -14.35 -8.39
CA LYS A 204 -35.49 -15.43 -7.68
C LYS A 204 -34.30 -15.98 -8.46
N LEU A 205 -33.17 -16.22 -7.78
CA LEU A 205 -32.05 -17.02 -8.30
C LEU A 205 -32.56 -18.41 -8.72
N VAL A 206 -32.39 -18.76 -10.00
CA VAL A 206 -32.94 -20.00 -10.57
C VAL A 206 -31.89 -21.11 -10.66
N SER A 207 -30.64 -20.79 -11.04
CA SER A 207 -29.53 -21.74 -11.13
C SER A 207 -28.16 -21.02 -11.30
N GLN A 208 -27.06 -21.77 -11.15
CA GLN A 208 -25.70 -21.29 -11.46
C GLN A 208 -25.55 -20.85 -12.92
N GLU A 209 -26.13 -21.61 -13.86
CA GLU A 209 -26.08 -21.30 -15.30
C GLU A 209 -26.79 -19.97 -15.61
N THR A 210 -27.96 -19.73 -14.99
CA THR A 210 -28.67 -18.46 -15.14
C THR A 210 -27.86 -17.29 -14.59
N PHE A 211 -27.18 -17.47 -13.45
CA PHE A 211 -26.29 -16.44 -12.91
C PHE A 211 -25.16 -16.10 -13.88
N LEU A 212 -24.49 -17.11 -14.46
CA LEU A 212 -23.39 -16.88 -15.42
C LEU A 212 -23.87 -16.13 -16.67
N GLU A 213 -25.05 -16.44 -17.18
CA GLU A 213 -25.59 -15.77 -18.36
C GLU A 213 -25.99 -14.32 -18.05
N GLU A 214 -26.68 -14.08 -16.94
CA GLU A 214 -27.13 -12.74 -16.56
C GLU A 214 -25.99 -11.85 -16.09
N PHE A 215 -25.02 -12.39 -15.35
CA PHE A 215 -23.80 -11.66 -14.98
C PHE A 215 -23.07 -11.18 -16.24
N LYS A 216 -22.89 -12.06 -17.23
CA LYS A 216 -22.22 -11.71 -18.49
C LYS A 216 -22.92 -10.55 -19.20
N LYS A 217 -24.25 -10.56 -19.28
CA LYS A 217 -25.05 -9.47 -19.89
C LYS A 217 -24.85 -8.13 -19.18
N VAL A 218 -24.68 -8.13 -17.86
CA VAL A 218 -24.41 -6.91 -17.09
C VAL A 218 -22.95 -6.48 -17.25
N ALA A 219 -22.00 -7.41 -17.17
CA ALA A 219 -20.57 -7.15 -17.34
C ALA A 219 -20.24 -6.59 -18.74
N GLU A 220 -20.91 -7.06 -19.80
CA GLU A 220 -20.81 -6.48 -21.15
C GLU A 220 -21.22 -5.01 -21.19
N ARG A 221 -22.29 -4.65 -20.46
CA ARG A 221 -22.74 -3.25 -20.34
C ARG A 221 -21.78 -2.42 -19.51
N VAL A 222 -21.24 -2.98 -18.41
CA VAL A 222 -20.20 -2.33 -17.59
C VAL A 222 -18.97 -2.05 -18.45
N ALA A 223 -18.50 -3.02 -19.23
CA ALA A 223 -17.39 -2.84 -20.16
C ALA A 223 -17.67 -1.73 -21.19
N GLN A 224 -18.89 -1.66 -21.73
CA GLN A 224 -19.29 -0.57 -22.63
C GLN A 224 -19.31 0.80 -21.93
N ASN A 225 -19.81 0.88 -20.70
CA ASN A 225 -19.77 2.13 -19.91
C ASN A 225 -18.33 2.58 -19.63
N LEU A 226 -17.43 1.64 -19.29
CA LEU A 226 -16.00 1.91 -19.09
C LEU A 226 -15.30 2.37 -20.36
N LYS A 227 -15.74 1.89 -21.53
CA LYS A 227 -15.21 2.35 -22.82
C LYS A 227 -15.58 3.80 -23.10
N GLU A 228 -16.76 4.22 -22.68
CA GLU A 228 -17.24 5.60 -22.81
C GLU A 228 -16.64 6.52 -21.74
N GLN A 229 -16.51 6.01 -20.51
CA GLN A 229 -15.93 6.71 -19.36
C GLN A 229 -14.88 5.83 -18.66
N PRO A 230 -13.63 5.82 -19.18
CA PRO A 230 -12.54 5.06 -18.60
C PRO A 230 -12.22 5.54 -17.19
N VAL A 231 -11.88 4.61 -16.31
CA VAL A 231 -11.55 4.89 -14.91
C VAL A 231 -10.06 4.74 -14.70
N ILE A 232 -9.44 5.73 -14.07
CA ILE A 232 -8.04 5.65 -13.65
C ILE A 232 -7.99 5.02 -12.24
N VAL A 233 -7.17 4.00 -12.07
CA VAL A 233 -7.01 3.27 -10.82
C VAL A 233 -5.54 3.27 -10.43
N ALA A 234 -5.24 3.72 -9.21
CA ALA A 234 -3.96 3.49 -8.58
C ALA A 234 -3.99 2.09 -7.94
N HIS A 235 -3.14 1.20 -8.45
CA HIS A 235 -3.02 -0.17 -8.02
C HIS A 235 -1.65 -0.38 -7.36
N SER A 236 -1.63 -1.07 -6.22
CA SER A 236 -0.41 -1.54 -5.58
C SER A 236 -0.60 -3.00 -5.22
N GLU A 237 0.40 -3.82 -5.50
CA GLU A 237 0.41 -5.24 -5.12
C GLU A 237 1.78 -5.62 -4.57
N ASN A 238 1.76 -6.21 -3.38
CA ASN A 238 2.92 -6.72 -2.69
C ASN A 238 2.75 -8.21 -2.44
N THR A 239 3.75 -8.99 -2.86
CA THR A 239 3.80 -10.44 -2.61
C THR A 239 4.93 -10.77 -1.66
N PHE A 240 4.57 -11.38 -0.53
CA PHE A 240 5.48 -11.84 0.50
C PHE A 240 5.68 -13.35 0.35
N ASP A 241 6.81 -13.74 -0.25
CA ASP A 241 7.16 -15.13 -0.60
C ASP A 241 8.40 -15.65 0.15
N GLY A 242 8.93 -14.87 1.09
CA GLY A 242 10.14 -15.19 1.86
C GLY A 242 11.45 -14.94 1.11
N SER A 243 11.44 -14.53 -0.17
CA SER A 243 12.65 -14.30 -0.96
C SER A 243 13.54 -13.19 -0.39
N GLY A 244 12.95 -12.12 0.13
CA GLY A 244 13.67 -11.02 0.79
C GLY A 244 14.42 -11.49 2.05
N ILE A 245 13.75 -12.30 2.88
CA ILE A 245 14.36 -12.93 4.05
C ILE A 245 15.49 -13.87 3.63
N LYS A 246 15.25 -14.72 2.62
CA LYS A 246 16.25 -15.66 2.09
C LYS A 246 17.51 -14.95 1.61
N ARG A 247 17.34 -13.83 0.89
CA ARG A 247 18.44 -12.97 0.44
C ARG A 247 19.24 -12.43 1.64
N LEU A 248 18.55 -11.90 2.65
CA LEU A 248 19.18 -11.35 3.86
C LEU A 248 19.94 -12.44 4.64
N LEU A 249 19.31 -13.60 4.88
CA LEU A 249 19.92 -14.74 5.58
C LEU A 249 21.12 -15.33 4.84
N SER A 250 21.16 -15.22 3.50
CA SER A 250 22.28 -15.68 2.69
C SER A 250 23.52 -14.76 2.80
N ASN A 251 23.34 -13.50 3.21
CA ASN A 251 24.42 -12.54 3.39
C ASN A 251 24.72 -12.32 4.89
N LYS A 252 25.52 -13.21 5.46
CA LYS A 252 25.87 -13.17 6.89
C LYS A 252 26.44 -11.81 7.34
N PHE A 253 27.27 -11.17 6.52
CA PHE A 253 27.87 -9.88 6.87
C PHE A 253 26.82 -8.78 6.99
N GLU A 254 25.89 -8.71 6.03
CA GLU A 254 24.80 -7.73 6.04
C GLU A 254 23.84 -7.99 7.20
N LEU A 255 23.45 -9.24 7.43
CA LEU A 255 22.61 -9.64 8.56
C LEU A 255 23.27 -9.26 9.90
N ASP A 256 24.54 -9.64 10.11
CA ASP A 256 25.25 -9.34 11.35
C ASP A 256 25.36 -7.83 11.57
N LYS A 257 25.67 -7.05 10.52
CA LYS A 257 25.72 -5.58 10.59
C LYS A 257 24.37 -5.01 10.98
N LEU A 258 23.29 -5.43 10.34
CA LEU A 258 21.95 -4.95 10.59
C LEU A 258 21.47 -5.27 12.02
N LEU A 259 21.69 -6.51 12.46
CA LEU A 259 21.37 -6.92 13.84
C LEU A 259 22.17 -6.14 14.88
N ASN A 260 23.45 -5.86 14.62
CA ASN A 260 24.26 -5.01 15.51
C ASN A 260 23.66 -3.61 15.62
N THR A 261 23.36 -2.96 14.49
CA THR A 261 22.77 -1.61 14.47
C THR A 261 21.41 -1.58 15.17
N ALA A 262 20.54 -2.56 14.92
CA ALA A 262 19.23 -2.63 15.57
C ALA A 262 19.33 -2.82 17.09
N LEU A 263 20.41 -3.42 17.58
CA LEU A 263 20.66 -3.65 19.01
C LEU A 263 21.35 -2.48 19.75
N GLU A 264 21.84 -1.45 19.04
CA GLU A 264 22.54 -0.31 19.64
C GLU A 264 21.64 0.46 20.63
N ASN A 265 20.36 0.58 20.29
CA ASN A 265 19.38 1.34 21.08
C ASN A 265 18.55 0.49 22.05
N VAL A 266 18.81 -0.83 22.12
CA VAL A 266 18.02 -1.73 22.96
C VAL A 266 18.56 -1.75 24.39
N PRO A 267 17.71 -1.52 25.42
CA PRO A 267 18.15 -1.56 26.81
C PRO A 267 18.78 -2.91 27.22
N LYS A 268 19.95 -2.83 27.83
CA LYS A 268 20.70 -3.99 28.36
C LYS A 268 20.67 -4.00 29.89
N ASP A 269 20.61 -5.19 30.48
CA ASP A 269 20.74 -5.35 31.93
C ASP A 269 22.17 -5.06 32.41
N ARG A 270 22.39 -5.11 33.73
CA ARG A 270 23.71 -4.89 34.36
C ARG A 270 24.78 -5.89 33.90
N ASN A 271 24.39 -7.01 33.30
CA ASN A 271 25.26 -8.06 32.80
C ASN A 271 25.39 -8.03 31.26
N GLY A 272 24.86 -7.00 30.60
CA GLY A 272 24.87 -6.88 29.14
C GLY A 272 23.89 -7.79 28.41
N LYS A 273 22.90 -8.36 29.10
CA LYS A 273 21.85 -9.20 28.50
C LYS A 273 20.68 -8.37 28.00
N VAL A 274 20.00 -8.87 26.98
CA VAL A 274 18.84 -8.24 26.34
C VAL A 274 17.59 -9.06 26.68
N SER A 275 16.50 -8.40 27.09
CA SER A 275 15.20 -9.05 27.29
C SER A 275 14.63 -9.52 25.96
N LYS A 276 14.10 -10.75 25.90
CA LYS A 276 13.39 -11.24 24.72
C LYS A 276 12.12 -10.45 24.36
N GLU A 277 11.59 -9.63 25.27
CA GLU A 277 10.48 -8.71 24.98
C GLU A 277 10.82 -7.73 23.84
N TYR A 278 12.11 -7.45 23.62
CA TYR A 278 12.56 -6.60 22.51
C TYR A 278 12.70 -7.35 21.18
N LEU A 279 12.44 -8.66 21.11
CA LEU A 279 12.56 -9.41 19.85
C LEU A 279 11.65 -8.85 18.76
N ARG A 280 10.38 -8.53 19.09
CA ARG A 280 9.45 -7.93 18.12
C ARG A 280 9.91 -6.54 17.67
N VAL A 281 10.40 -5.72 18.60
CA VAL A 281 10.93 -4.38 18.30
C VAL A 281 12.13 -4.47 17.35
N VAL A 282 13.08 -5.37 17.63
CA VAL A 282 14.26 -5.54 16.78
C VAL A 282 13.90 -6.17 15.44
N LEU A 283 12.93 -7.10 15.42
CA LEU A 283 12.42 -7.67 14.18
C LEU A 283 11.80 -6.58 13.29
N ASP A 284 11.04 -5.66 13.87
CA ASP A 284 10.42 -4.54 13.14
C ASP A 284 11.47 -3.63 12.48
N VAL A 285 12.59 -3.36 13.17
CA VAL A 285 13.73 -2.61 12.60
C VAL A 285 14.39 -3.37 11.43
N VAL A 286 14.40 -4.71 11.48
CA VAL A 286 15.02 -5.58 10.46
C VAL A 286 14.08 -5.86 9.28
N ALA A 287 12.75 -5.78 9.50
CA ALA A 287 11.71 -6.15 8.55
C ALA A 287 11.88 -5.50 7.17
N PRO A 288 12.18 -4.18 7.05
CA PRO A 288 12.37 -3.55 5.74
C PRO A 288 13.49 -4.18 4.90
N SER A 289 14.61 -4.58 5.52
CA SER A 289 15.72 -5.24 4.82
C SER A 289 15.38 -6.67 4.38
N ALA A 290 14.43 -7.29 5.07
CA ALA A 290 13.91 -8.61 4.77
C ALA A 290 12.70 -8.59 3.80
N SER A 291 12.34 -7.42 3.26
CA SER A 291 11.12 -7.19 2.46
C SER A 291 9.83 -7.60 3.18
N LEU A 292 9.81 -7.45 4.50
CA LEU A 292 8.61 -7.63 5.32
C LEU A 292 8.00 -6.26 5.62
N PRO A 293 6.66 -6.18 5.76
CA PRO A 293 6.01 -4.98 6.22
C PRO A 293 6.31 -4.76 7.71
N PRO A 294 6.16 -3.53 8.22
CA PRO A 294 6.18 -3.27 9.66
C PRO A 294 5.14 -4.13 10.39
N ILE A 295 5.45 -4.51 11.63
CA ILE A 295 4.54 -5.29 12.47
C ILE A 295 3.26 -4.49 12.72
N GLY A 296 2.10 -5.11 12.52
CA GLY A 296 0.78 -4.46 12.64
C GLY A 296 0.24 -3.90 11.33
N ALA A 297 1.05 -3.84 10.25
CA ALA A 297 0.60 -3.29 8.97
C ALA A 297 -0.22 -4.30 8.14
N VAL A 298 0.07 -5.60 8.27
CA VAL A 298 -0.58 -6.67 7.50
C VAL A 298 -0.89 -7.85 8.42
N GLU A 299 -2.16 -8.00 8.78
CA GLU A 299 -2.63 -9.01 9.75
C GLU A 299 -2.21 -10.44 9.38
N GLN A 300 -2.23 -10.80 8.09
CA GLN A 300 -1.81 -12.13 7.63
C GLN A 300 -0.32 -12.37 7.87
N ILE A 301 0.53 -11.34 7.71
CA ILE A 301 1.97 -11.44 7.97
C ILE A 301 2.23 -11.45 9.48
N ASP A 302 1.49 -10.63 10.25
CA ASP A 302 1.58 -10.63 11.70
C ASP A 302 1.28 -12.00 12.30
N LYS A 303 0.32 -12.72 11.70
CA LYS A 303 0.02 -14.11 12.06
C LYS A 303 1.18 -15.06 11.78
N VAL A 304 1.81 -14.96 10.60
CA VAL A 304 2.99 -15.78 10.26
C VAL A 304 4.16 -15.49 11.22
N VAL A 305 4.35 -14.22 11.58
CA VAL A 305 5.35 -13.81 12.57
C VAL A 305 4.99 -14.39 13.95
N ALA A 306 3.75 -14.28 14.41
CA ALA A 306 3.31 -14.84 15.69
C ALA A 306 3.52 -16.36 15.74
N ASP A 307 3.15 -17.08 14.69
CA ASP A 307 3.35 -18.53 14.57
C ASP A 307 4.85 -18.89 14.66
N ALA A 308 5.73 -18.07 14.07
CA ALA A 308 7.18 -18.26 14.17
C ALA A 308 7.73 -18.04 15.60
N PHE A 309 7.19 -17.07 16.34
CA PHE A 309 7.54 -16.82 17.74
C PHE A 309 7.12 -17.99 18.64
N ASP A 310 5.93 -18.53 18.42
CA ASP A 310 5.39 -19.68 19.16
C ASP A 310 6.23 -20.94 18.93
N MET A 311 6.63 -21.21 17.68
CA MET A 311 7.45 -22.38 17.34
C MET A 311 8.79 -22.42 18.08
N ILE A 312 9.38 -21.26 18.38
CA ILE A 312 10.74 -21.13 18.96
C ILE A 312 10.68 -20.81 20.47
N ASN A 313 9.49 -20.69 21.06
CA ASN A 313 9.28 -20.22 22.45
C ASN A 313 10.01 -18.89 22.72
N ALA A 314 9.84 -17.93 21.80
CA ALA A 314 10.50 -16.64 21.86
C ALA A 314 9.91 -15.70 22.93
N ASP A 315 8.66 -15.89 23.34
CA ASP A 315 7.91 -14.98 24.23
C ASP A 315 8.05 -15.30 25.74
N ASP A 316 9.12 -15.98 26.17
CA ASP A 316 9.33 -16.32 27.60
C ASP A 316 9.87 -15.17 28.47
N GLY A 317 10.08 -13.99 27.89
CA GLY A 317 10.52 -12.76 28.57
C GLY A 317 11.92 -12.82 29.18
N LYS A 318 12.69 -13.89 28.96
CA LYS A 318 13.99 -14.07 29.61
C LYS A 318 15.04 -13.12 29.01
N ALA A 319 15.98 -12.70 29.85
CA ALA A 319 17.16 -11.98 29.39
C ALA A 319 18.25 -12.95 28.90
N VAL A 320 18.69 -12.76 27.65
CA VAL A 320 19.68 -13.61 26.97
C VAL A 320 20.90 -12.79 26.57
N LYS A 321 22.03 -13.46 26.29
CA LYS A 321 23.21 -12.78 25.75
C LYS A 321 22.94 -12.30 24.33
N GLU A 322 23.68 -11.29 23.89
CA GLU A 322 23.51 -10.69 22.56
C GLU A 322 23.64 -11.72 21.42
N ASP A 323 24.62 -12.63 21.49
CA ASP A 323 24.79 -13.68 20.46
C ASP A 323 23.60 -14.66 20.43
N GLU A 324 23.04 -14.98 21.60
CA GLU A 324 21.85 -15.83 21.70
C GLU A 324 20.61 -15.10 21.19
N PHE A 325 20.49 -13.80 21.46
CA PHE A 325 19.42 -12.94 20.94
C PHE A 325 19.45 -12.86 19.40
N LYS A 326 20.63 -12.62 18.81
CA LYS A 326 20.83 -12.61 17.36
C LYS A 326 20.50 -13.96 16.73
N LYS A 327 20.88 -15.05 17.40
CA LYS A 327 20.54 -16.40 16.96
C LYS A 327 19.04 -16.62 16.95
N LEU A 328 18.33 -16.23 18.00
CA LEU A 328 16.87 -16.33 18.08
C LEU A 328 16.19 -15.53 16.97
N LEU A 329 16.61 -14.29 16.72
CA LEU A 329 16.07 -13.49 15.60
C LEU A 329 16.32 -14.14 14.24
N THR A 330 17.51 -14.71 14.04
CA THR A 330 17.84 -15.43 12.81
C THR A 330 16.97 -16.67 12.63
N GLU A 331 16.69 -17.40 13.72
CA GLU A 331 15.78 -18.56 13.71
C GLU A 331 14.33 -18.14 13.42
N ILE A 332 13.86 -17.03 14.00
CA ILE A 332 12.52 -16.47 13.74
C ILE A 332 12.39 -16.08 12.26
N LEU A 333 13.35 -15.32 11.72
CA LEU A 333 13.39 -14.96 10.30
C LEU A 333 13.38 -16.22 9.41
N GLY A 334 14.18 -17.23 9.75
CA GLY A 334 14.20 -18.51 9.03
C GLY A 334 12.85 -19.22 9.05
N SER A 335 12.13 -19.18 10.18
CA SER A 335 10.79 -19.77 10.30
C SER A 335 9.76 -19.03 9.45
N VAL A 336 9.74 -17.68 9.52
CA VAL A 336 8.87 -16.84 8.68
C VAL A 336 9.14 -17.11 7.20
N MET A 337 10.42 -17.18 6.80
CA MET A 337 10.83 -17.49 5.43
C MET A 337 10.24 -18.83 4.95
N LEU A 338 10.37 -19.90 5.73
CA LEU A 338 9.87 -21.22 5.33
C LEU A 338 8.34 -21.25 5.20
N GLN A 339 7.63 -20.52 6.07
CA GLN A 339 6.18 -20.42 5.99
C GLN A 339 5.74 -19.67 4.73
N LEU A 340 6.38 -18.53 4.42
CA LEU A 340 6.07 -17.74 3.22
C LEU A 340 6.50 -18.45 1.92
N GLU A 341 7.60 -19.21 1.91
CA GLU A 341 7.99 -20.03 0.75
C GLU A 341 6.96 -21.14 0.48
N GLY A 342 6.34 -21.69 1.53
CA GLY A 342 5.30 -22.71 1.42
C GLY A 342 3.92 -22.15 1.04
N ASN A 343 3.61 -20.93 1.47
CA ASN A 343 2.35 -20.26 1.21
C ASN A 343 2.56 -18.74 1.09
N PRO A 344 2.89 -18.23 -0.11
CA PRO A 344 3.08 -16.81 -0.35
C PRO A 344 1.80 -16.02 -0.06
N ILE A 345 1.96 -14.80 0.44
CA ILE A 345 0.84 -13.90 0.74
C ILE A 345 0.93 -12.70 -0.19
N SER A 346 -0.10 -12.50 -1.03
CA SER A 346 -0.23 -11.32 -1.88
C SER A 346 -1.29 -10.38 -1.28
N ILE A 347 -0.91 -9.11 -1.11
CA ILE A 347 -1.79 -8.04 -0.66
C ILE A 347 -1.86 -7.02 -1.77
N SER A 348 -3.06 -6.74 -2.25
CA SER A 348 -3.30 -5.68 -3.23
C SER A 348 -4.22 -4.61 -2.68
N SER A 349 -3.99 -3.38 -3.13
CA SER A 349 -4.80 -2.21 -2.82
C SER A 349 -5.12 -1.48 -4.13
N ASN A 350 -6.36 -1.06 -4.28
CA ASN A 350 -6.86 -0.40 -5.47
C ASN A 350 -7.66 0.83 -5.05
N SER A 351 -7.31 1.99 -5.60
CA SER A 351 -8.05 3.23 -5.39
C SER A 351 -8.36 3.88 -6.72
N VAL A 352 -9.60 4.34 -6.89
CA VAL A 352 -9.96 5.18 -8.03
C VAL A 352 -9.27 6.54 -7.87
N VAL A 353 -8.58 6.97 -8.92
CA VAL A 353 -7.98 8.29 -8.99
C VAL A 353 -9.02 9.25 -9.53
N HIS A 354 -9.67 9.97 -8.62
CA HIS A 354 -10.48 11.11 -9.00
C HIS A 354 -9.52 12.23 -9.39
N GLU A 355 -9.57 12.68 -10.65
CA GLU A 355 -8.95 13.97 -10.98
C GLU A 355 -9.48 15.00 -9.96
N PRO A 356 -8.61 15.71 -9.23
CA PRO A 356 -9.09 16.66 -8.25
C PRO A 356 -9.94 17.70 -8.99
N LEU A 357 -11.18 17.88 -8.54
CA LEU A 357 -11.97 19.08 -8.86
C LEU A 357 -11.15 20.29 -8.41
N ALA A 358 -10.34 20.85 -9.32
CA ALA A 358 -9.60 22.09 -9.17
C ALA A 358 -9.00 22.30 -7.77
N SER A 359 -8.03 21.48 -7.38
CA SER A 359 -7.06 21.87 -6.34
C SER A 359 -5.70 21.41 -6.82
N SER A 360 -5.15 22.23 -7.72
CA SER A 360 -3.74 22.22 -8.08
C SER A 360 -2.96 22.26 -6.77
N SER A 361 -2.34 21.16 -6.36
CA SER A 361 -1.38 21.22 -5.26
C SER A 361 -0.24 22.13 -5.75
N SER A 362 -0.18 23.36 -5.24
CA SER A 362 0.86 24.33 -5.58
C SER A 362 2.23 23.92 -5.04
N LEU A 363 2.30 22.84 -4.25
CA LEU A 363 3.49 22.34 -3.59
C LEU A 363 4.45 21.56 -4.50
N LEU A 364 3.94 20.82 -5.48
CA LEU A 364 4.75 19.97 -6.37
C LEU A 364 4.81 20.45 -7.82
N GLN A 365 4.22 21.60 -8.13
CA GLN A 365 4.37 22.17 -9.47
C GLN A 365 5.77 22.78 -9.63
N PRO A 366 6.58 22.30 -10.60
CA PRO A 366 7.77 23.01 -10.99
C PRO A 366 7.36 24.35 -11.61
N SER A 367 8.06 25.42 -11.22
CA SER A 367 7.91 26.73 -11.84
C SER A 367 8.25 26.61 -13.33
N SER A 368 7.41 27.18 -14.20
CA SER A 368 7.76 27.44 -15.59
C SER A 368 8.92 28.42 -15.72
#